data_AF-A0A085FL71-F1
#
_entry.id   AF-A0A085FL71-F1
#
_cell.length_a   1.000
_cell.length_b   1.000
_cell.length_c   1.000
_cell.angle_alpha   90.00
_cell.angle_beta   90.00
_cell.angle_gamma   90.00
#
_symmetry.space_group_name_H-M   'P 1'
#
loop_
_entity.id
_entity.type
_entity.pdbx_description
1 polymer ?
#
loop_
_entity_poly.entity_id
_entity_poly.type
_entity_poly.pdbx_seq_one_letter_code
_entity_poly.pdbx_strand_id
1 'polypeptide(L)'
;MRTYCLFQAVNSPDLRGFTDEPAGTSLPPDLGPWTLVQEIEPDEEWTPAISRAVVAAGILENGFYLWGPAEREAVSHLTIESDRVEGTAVFGRKNDQIGTIKRLLVEKVSGRVLYVDVTFGGFLGMGSHHLTIPWEKLAYDKELEGYRTDLTEAQVRAAAAFYGDEGVSPGRKRQEDMRDYWNDLPRGPA
;
A
#
# COMPACT_ATOMS: atom_id res chain seq x y z
N MET A 1 -14.37 -22.32 -1.85
CA MET A 1 -13.39 -22.06 -0.77
C MET A 1 -12.11 -22.74 -1.22
N ARG A 2 -10.99 -22.01 -1.32
CA ARG A 2 -9.75 -22.48 -1.99
C ARG A 2 -8.68 -22.86 -0.96
N THR A 3 -7.89 -23.88 -1.30
CA THR A 3 -6.69 -24.32 -0.58
C THR A 3 -5.54 -23.36 -0.94
N TYR A 4 -4.70 -23.01 0.04
CA TYR A 4 -3.54 -22.14 -0.17
C TYR A 4 -2.25 -22.91 0.09
N CYS A 5 -1.25 -22.73 -0.75
CA CYS A 5 0.05 -23.36 -0.60
C CYS A 5 1.06 -22.30 -0.13
N LEU A 6 1.70 -22.53 1.01
CA LEU A 6 2.76 -21.70 1.57
C LEU A 6 4.12 -22.29 1.23
N PHE A 7 4.95 -21.48 0.60
CA PHE A 7 6.32 -21.76 0.22
C PHE A 7 7.29 -20.88 1.01
N GLN A 8 8.53 -21.36 1.17
CA GLN A 8 9.64 -20.61 1.72
C GLN A 8 10.79 -20.61 0.71
N ALA A 9 11.42 -19.45 0.51
CA ALA A 9 12.59 -19.34 -0.33
C ALA A 9 13.79 -19.99 0.37
N VAL A 10 14.48 -20.89 -0.32
CA VAL A 10 15.65 -21.59 0.22
C VAL A 10 16.80 -20.62 0.50
N ASN A 11 16.95 -19.60 -0.36
CA ASN A 11 18.04 -18.62 -0.26
C ASN A 11 17.71 -17.43 0.65
N SER A 12 16.44 -17.28 1.06
CA SER A 12 15.96 -16.18 1.89
C SER A 12 14.93 -16.74 2.88
N PRO A 13 15.35 -17.24 4.05
CA PRO A 13 14.46 -17.95 4.98
C PRO A 13 13.32 -17.07 5.52
N ASP A 14 13.49 -15.75 5.52
CA ASP A 14 12.44 -14.81 5.92
C ASP A 14 11.44 -14.51 4.80
N LEU A 15 11.72 -14.91 3.56
CA LEU A 15 10.84 -14.74 2.41
C LEU A 15 9.94 -15.98 2.22
N ARG A 16 8.64 -15.72 2.17
CA ARG A 16 7.60 -16.72 1.93
C ARG A 16 6.76 -16.35 0.72
N GLY A 17 6.23 -17.36 0.06
CA GLY A 17 5.34 -17.22 -1.09
C GLY A 17 4.04 -17.98 -0.84
N PHE A 18 2.91 -17.42 -1.23
CA PHE A 18 1.61 -18.06 -1.20
C PHE A 18 1.09 -18.22 -2.61
N THR A 19 0.50 -19.38 -2.92
CA THR A 19 -0.16 -19.66 -4.20
C THR A 19 -1.44 -20.45 -3.95
N ASP A 20 -2.27 -20.65 -4.97
CA ASP A 20 -3.35 -21.64 -4.97
C ASP A 20 -2.99 -22.92 -5.74
N GLU A 21 -1.69 -23.11 -6.04
CA GLU A 21 -1.15 -24.27 -6.74
C GLU A 21 0.03 -24.89 -5.99
N PRO A 22 0.03 -26.23 -5.80
CA PRO A 22 1.09 -26.91 -5.04
C PRO A 22 2.43 -26.99 -5.79
N ALA A 23 2.43 -26.70 -7.10
CA ALA A 23 3.66 -26.68 -7.89
C ALA A 23 4.49 -25.40 -7.67
N GLY A 24 3.88 -24.32 -7.18
CA GLY A 24 4.56 -23.03 -6.98
C GLY A 24 5.12 -22.41 -8.26
N THR A 25 4.60 -22.77 -9.43
CA THR A 25 5.10 -22.30 -10.73
C THR A 25 4.84 -20.82 -11.00
N SER A 26 3.86 -20.23 -10.32
CA SER A 26 3.58 -18.80 -10.35
C SER A 26 4.58 -17.98 -9.53
N LEU A 27 5.36 -18.61 -8.63
CA LEU A 27 6.31 -17.89 -7.80
C LEU A 27 7.51 -17.40 -8.63
N PRO A 28 8.04 -16.19 -8.35
CA PRO A 28 9.17 -15.64 -9.09
C PRO A 28 10.41 -16.56 -9.00
N PRO A 29 10.95 -17.05 -10.12
CA PRO A 29 12.07 -17.99 -10.10
C PRO A 29 13.38 -17.34 -9.65
N ASP A 30 13.51 -16.02 -9.80
CA ASP A 30 14.66 -15.22 -9.37
C ASP A 30 14.76 -15.07 -7.85
N LEU A 31 13.65 -15.21 -7.14
CA LEU A 31 13.58 -15.19 -5.67
C LEU A 31 13.61 -16.59 -5.04
N GLY A 32 13.58 -17.62 -5.89
CA GLY A 32 13.68 -19.02 -5.49
C GLY A 32 15.13 -19.49 -5.29
N PRO A 33 15.35 -20.82 -5.16
CA PRO A 33 14.35 -21.88 -5.29
C PRO A 33 13.36 -21.91 -4.12
N TRP A 34 12.14 -22.37 -4.37
CA TRP A 34 11.03 -22.40 -3.41
C TRP A 34 10.81 -23.81 -2.86
N THR A 35 10.53 -23.91 -1.57
CA THR A 35 10.17 -25.16 -0.90
C THR A 35 8.76 -25.03 -0.34
N LEU A 36 7.87 -25.98 -0.68
CA LEU A 36 6.54 -26.05 -0.07
C LEU A 36 6.67 -26.37 1.42
N VAL A 37 6.11 -25.51 2.26
CA VAL A 37 6.14 -25.62 3.73
C VAL A 37 4.82 -26.16 4.25
N GLN A 38 3.70 -25.67 3.73
CA GLN A 38 2.38 -26.02 4.21
C GLN A 38 1.33 -25.87 3.12
N GLU A 39 0.39 -26.80 3.07
CA GLU A 39 -0.89 -26.61 2.38
C GLU A 39 -1.94 -26.29 3.45
N ILE A 40 -2.68 -25.21 3.25
CA ILE A 40 -3.67 -24.67 4.17
C ILE A 40 -5.04 -24.93 3.56
N GLU A 41 -5.76 -25.89 4.12
CA GLU A 41 -7.07 -26.26 3.63
C GLU A 41 -8.12 -25.17 3.93
N PRO A 42 -9.24 -25.13 3.19
CA PRO A 42 -10.15 -24.01 3.32
C PRO A 42 -10.79 -23.86 4.71
N ASP A 43 -10.98 -24.98 5.40
CA ASP A 43 -11.52 -25.17 6.75
C ASP A 43 -10.46 -25.19 7.85
N GLU A 44 -9.17 -25.18 7.48
CA GLU A 44 -8.06 -25.11 8.43
C GLU A 44 -7.96 -23.71 9.05
N GLU A 45 -7.53 -23.69 10.32
CA GLU A 45 -7.32 -22.43 11.04
C GLU A 45 -6.16 -21.65 10.43
N TRP A 46 -6.42 -20.37 10.15
CA TRP A 46 -5.43 -19.50 9.53
C TRP A 46 -4.38 -19.05 10.55
N THR A 47 -3.18 -19.64 10.47
CA THR A 47 -2.05 -19.36 11.35
C THR A 47 -1.04 -18.31 10.87
N PRO A 48 -0.92 -17.96 9.57
CA PRO A 48 -0.02 -16.89 9.15
C PRO A 48 -0.40 -15.53 9.75
N ALA A 49 0.60 -14.71 10.10
CA ALA A 49 0.37 -13.37 10.65
C ALA A 49 -0.26 -12.39 9.63
N ILE A 50 -0.16 -12.69 8.34
CA ILE A 50 -0.78 -11.94 7.25
C ILE A 50 -2.24 -12.34 7.07
N SER A 51 -3.14 -11.41 6.73
CA SER A 51 -4.56 -11.71 6.53
C SER A 51 -4.82 -12.63 5.33
N ARG A 52 -5.66 -13.65 5.52
CA ARG A 52 -6.14 -14.56 4.46
C ARG A 52 -6.75 -13.82 3.27
N ALA A 53 -7.46 -12.72 3.53
CA ALA A 53 -8.08 -11.91 2.47
C ALA A 53 -7.05 -11.19 1.59
N VAL A 54 -5.94 -10.75 2.19
CA VAL A 54 -4.83 -10.10 1.47
C VAL A 54 -4.11 -11.10 0.58
N VAL A 55 -3.82 -12.28 1.12
CA VAL A 55 -3.24 -13.39 0.34
C VAL A 55 -4.16 -13.79 -0.81
N ALA A 56 -5.47 -13.90 -0.57
CA ALA A 56 -6.44 -14.22 -1.60
C ALA A 56 -6.48 -13.18 -2.73
N ALA A 57 -6.47 -11.89 -2.39
CA ALA A 57 -6.43 -10.81 -3.38
C ALA A 57 -5.13 -10.85 -4.21
N GLY A 58 -3.97 -11.01 -3.57
CA GLY A 58 -2.68 -11.08 -4.26
C GLY A 58 -2.60 -12.24 -5.24
N ILE A 59 -3.07 -13.43 -4.84
CA ILE A 59 -3.13 -14.61 -5.72
C ILE A 59 -4.10 -14.40 -6.88
N LEU A 60 -5.27 -13.79 -6.65
CA LEU A 60 -6.25 -13.52 -7.72
C LEU A 60 -5.70 -12.55 -8.77
N GLU A 61 -4.89 -11.57 -8.36
CA GLU A 61 -4.31 -10.57 -9.27
C GLU A 61 -3.04 -11.06 -9.97
N ASN A 62 -2.15 -11.76 -9.24
CA ASN A 62 -0.78 -12.04 -9.69
C ASN A 62 -0.44 -13.53 -9.79
N GLY A 63 -1.34 -14.42 -9.33
CA GLY A 63 -1.09 -15.86 -9.21
C GLY A 63 -0.27 -16.26 -7.98
N PHE A 64 0.29 -15.29 -7.25
CA PHE A 64 1.01 -15.51 -6.00
C PHE A 64 0.95 -14.28 -5.08
N TYR A 65 1.32 -14.47 -3.81
CA TYR A 65 1.55 -13.38 -2.85
C TYR A 65 2.87 -13.63 -2.10
N LEU A 66 3.75 -12.64 -2.01
CA LEU A 66 5.00 -12.75 -1.26
C LEU A 66 4.85 -12.10 0.11
N TRP A 67 5.40 -12.74 1.13
CA TRP A 67 5.36 -12.27 2.50
C TRP A 67 6.73 -12.38 3.17
N GLY A 68 7.14 -11.32 3.85
CA GLY A 68 8.40 -11.22 4.58
C GLY A 68 9.43 -10.37 3.85
N PRO A 69 10.53 -9.99 4.54
CA PRO A 69 11.59 -9.22 3.92
C PRO A 69 12.24 -10.11 2.88
N ALA A 70 11.88 -9.93 1.61
CA ALA A 70 12.80 -10.29 0.55
C ALA A 70 14.05 -9.47 0.86
N GLU A 71 15.10 -10.11 1.41
CA GLU A 71 16.45 -9.61 1.30
C GLU A 71 16.80 -9.59 -0.19
N ARG A 72 16.25 -8.62 -0.91
CA ARG A 72 17.10 -7.82 -1.76
C ARG A 72 18.12 -7.27 -0.78
N GLU A 73 19.41 -7.45 -1.07
CA GLU A 73 20.41 -6.53 -0.53
C GLU A 73 19.74 -5.16 -0.44
N ALA A 74 19.89 -4.49 0.70
CA ALA A 74 19.66 -3.08 0.78
C ALA A 74 20.70 -2.36 -0.10
N VAL A 75 20.74 -2.67 -1.41
CA VAL A 75 20.79 -1.62 -2.40
C VAL A 75 19.61 -0.76 -2.02
N SER A 76 19.94 0.37 -1.41
CA SER A 76 19.15 1.57 -1.43
C SER A 76 18.68 1.83 -2.87
N HIS A 77 17.67 1.10 -3.33
CA HIS A 77 16.84 1.56 -4.41
C HIS A 77 16.04 2.68 -3.76
N LEU A 78 16.61 3.88 -3.79
CA LEU A 78 15.95 5.16 -3.53
C LEU A 78 14.79 5.42 -4.50
N THR A 79 14.31 4.38 -5.16
CA THR A 79 13.39 4.39 -6.28
C THR A 79 12.42 3.23 -6.06
N ILE A 80 11.16 3.57 -5.86
CA ILE A 80 10.04 2.65 -5.91
C ILE A 80 9.38 2.81 -7.28
N GLU A 81 9.04 1.69 -7.92
CA GLU A 81 8.32 1.71 -9.19
C GLU A 81 6.90 2.23 -8.95
N SER A 82 6.36 3.02 -9.88
CA SER A 82 5.10 3.74 -9.67
C SER A 82 3.92 2.80 -9.41
N ASP A 83 3.89 1.67 -10.11
CA ASP A 83 2.91 0.60 -9.95
C ASP A 83 2.99 -0.09 -8.58
N ARG A 84 4.18 -0.12 -7.96
CA ARG A 84 4.36 -0.61 -6.59
C ARG A 84 3.98 0.40 -5.51
N VAL A 85 3.80 1.68 -5.86
CA VAL A 85 3.23 2.71 -4.95
C VAL A 85 1.72 2.73 -5.01
N GLU A 86 1.15 2.46 -6.18
CA GLU A 86 -0.29 2.26 -6.34
C GLU A 86 -0.72 0.98 -5.62
N GLY A 87 -1.89 0.98 -4.98
CA GLY A 87 -2.36 -0.14 -4.18
C GLY A 87 -1.71 -0.27 -2.79
N THR A 88 -0.68 0.51 -2.46
CA THR A 88 -0.07 0.45 -1.13
C THR A 88 -1.01 1.01 -0.05
N ALA A 89 -1.10 0.32 1.09
CA ALA A 89 -1.90 0.73 2.24
C ALA A 89 -1.36 2.02 2.89
N VAL A 90 -2.28 2.86 3.34
CA VAL A 90 -2.00 4.05 4.15
C VAL A 90 -2.55 3.83 5.57
N PHE A 91 -1.70 4.04 6.56
CA PHE A 91 -2.00 3.84 7.98
C PHE A 91 -2.02 5.16 8.75
N GLY A 92 -2.97 5.27 9.67
CA GLY A 92 -3.05 6.36 10.64
C GLY A 92 -2.11 6.16 11.83
N ARG A 93 -2.14 7.13 12.77
CA ARG A 93 -1.31 7.11 13.99
C ARG A 93 -1.55 5.91 14.91
N LYS A 94 -2.69 5.24 14.80
CA LYS A 94 -3.04 4.07 15.62
C LYS A 94 -2.71 2.75 14.92
N ASN A 95 -1.92 2.79 13.83
CA ASN A 95 -1.63 1.66 12.94
C ASN A 95 -2.88 1.04 12.30
N ASP A 96 -3.99 1.77 12.27
CA ASP A 96 -5.19 1.41 11.53
C ASP A 96 -5.02 1.76 10.05
N GLN A 97 -5.35 0.84 9.16
CA GLN A 97 -5.39 1.13 7.73
C GLN A 97 -6.57 2.05 7.45
N ILE A 98 -6.28 3.26 6.97
CA ILE A 98 -7.29 4.30 6.70
C ILE A 98 -7.56 4.46 5.20
N GLY A 99 -6.68 3.96 4.35
CA GLY A 99 -6.87 4.04 2.91
C GLY A 99 -5.82 3.28 2.09
N THR A 100 -5.85 3.54 0.79
CA THR A 100 -4.98 2.93 -0.21
C THR A 100 -4.57 3.98 -1.24
N ILE A 101 -3.29 4.00 -1.61
CA ILE A 101 -2.80 4.90 -2.66
C ILE A 101 -3.41 4.49 -4.02
N LYS A 102 -4.00 5.45 -4.72
CA LYS A 102 -4.60 5.26 -6.04
C LYS A 102 -3.65 5.67 -7.17
N ARG A 103 -2.95 6.80 -7.03
CA ARG A 103 -2.00 7.33 -8.03
C ARG A 103 -1.10 8.41 -7.46
N LEU A 104 0.04 8.62 -8.11
CA LEU A 104 0.96 9.72 -7.85
C LEU A 104 0.70 10.92 -8.79
N LEU A 105 0.83 12.13 -8.26
CA LEU A 105 0.79 13.36 -9.03
C LEU A 105 2.22 13.90 -9.17
N VAL A 106 2.77 13.70 -10.36
CA VAL A 106 4.16 14.05 -10.70
C VAL A 106 4.20 15.39 -11.44
N GLU A 107 5.10 16.28 -11.02
CA GLU A 107 5.36 17.53 -11.73
C GLU A 107 6.03 17.24 -13.08
N LYS A 108 5.39 17.68 -14.17
CA LYS A 108 5.83 17.36 -15.55
C LYS A 108 7.26 17.80 -15.89
N VAL A 109 7.74 18.90 -15.28
CA VAL A 109 9.04 19.49 -15.64
C VAL A 109 10.17 18.91 -14.80
N SER A 110 9.99 18.81 -13.48
CA SER A 110 11.06 18.30 -12.59
C SER A 110 11.03 16.79 -12.40
N GLY A 111 9.91 16.12 -12.71
CA GLY A 111 9.69 14.71 -12.41
C GLY A 111 9.45 14.40 -10.93
N ARG A 112 9.31 15.42 -10.07
CA ARG A 112 9.09 15.21 -8.62
C ARG A 112 7.64 14.83 -8.33
N VAL A 113 7.45 13.87 -7.43
CA VAL A 113 6.13 13.57 -6.85
C VAL A 113 5.75 14.70 -5.91
N LEU A 114 4.69 15.43 -6.23
CA LEU A 114 4.21 16.53 -5.39
C LEU A 114 3.13 16.04 -4.43
N TYR A 115 2.21 15.22 -4.95
CA TYR A 115 1.06 14.74 -4.21
C TYR A 115 0.76 13.28 -4.53
N VAL A 116 -0.05 12.66 -3.68
CA VAL A 116 -0.57 11.31 -3.84
C VAL A 116 -2.07 11.33 -3.62
N ASP A 117 -2.82 10.72 -4.53
CA ASP A 117 -4.25 10.54 -4.37
C ASP A 117 -4.51 9.24 -3.60
N VAL A 118 -5.15 9.36 -2.44
CA VAL A 118 -5.44 8.25 -1.55
C VAL A 118 -6.95 8.02 -1.54
N THR A 119 -7.35 6.77 -1.74
CA THR A 119 -8.73 6.34 -1.56
C THR A 119 -8.92 5.95 -0.11
N PHE A 120 -9.81 6.66 0.58
CA PHE A 120 -10.28 6.33 1.92
C PHE A 120 -11.56 5.50 1.78
N GLY A 121 -11.57 4.30 2.37
CA GLY A 121 -12.67 3.36 2.26
C GLY A 121 -12.98 2.66 3.58
N GLY A 122 -14.25 2.33 3.80
CA GLY A 122 -14.68 1.34 4.81
C GLY A 122 -14.75 1.80 6.26
N PHE A 123 -14.15 2.93 6.66
CA PHE A 123 -14.09 3.30 8.09
C PHE A 123 -15.36 3.98 8.66
N LEU A 124 -16.33 4.40 7.83
CA LEU A 124 -17.49 5.19 8.30
C LEU A 124 -18.85 4.86 7.65
N GLY A 125 -18.95 3.84 6.79
CA GLY A 125 -20.20 3.59 6.04
C GLY A 125 -20.61 4.71 5.07
N MET A 126 -19.71 5.66 4.79
CA MET A 126 -19.93 6.81 3.91
C MET A 126 -19.06 6.66 2.65
N GLY A 127 -19.45 5.79 1.72
CA GLY A 127 -18.86 5.72 0.37
C GLY A 127 -17.33 5.58 0.30
N SER A 128 -16.78 5.73 -0.90
CA SER A 128 -15.35 5.88 -1.16
C SER A 128 -15.03 7.36 -1.36
N HIS A 129 -14.08 7.91 -0.61
CA HIS A 129 -13.61 9.29 -0.81
C HIS A 129 -12.17 9.31 -1.31
N HIS A 130 -11.87 10.18 -2.27
CA HIS A 130 -10.51 10.43 -2.75
C HIS A 130 -9.97 11.71 -2.11
N LEU A 131 -8.75 11.64 -1.60
CA LEU A 131 -8.07 12.77 -1.02
C LEU A 131 -6.64 12.84 -1.54
N THR A 132 -6.29 13.99 -2.12
CA THR A 132 -4.91 14.25 -2.56
C THR A 132 -4.11 14.86 -1.43
N ILE A 133 -3.09 14.15 -0.94
CA ILE A 133 -2.22 14.63 0.14
C ILE A 133 -0.80 14.92 -0.37
N PRO A 134 -0.06 15.86 0.23
CA PRO A 134 1.34 16.08 -0.11
C PRO A 134 2.15 14.83 0.15
N TRP A 135 3.05 14.48 -0.77
CA TRP A 135 3.89 13.30 -0.64
C TRP A 135 4.72 13.31 0.65
N GLU A 136 5.20 14.48 1.07
CA GLU A 136 5.97 14.69 2.30
C GLU A 136 5.20 14.42 3.60
N LYS A 137 3.88 14.22 3.54
CA LYS A 137 3.05 13.83 4.71
C LYS A 137 2.93 12.31 4.86
N LEU A 138 3.57 11.55 3.96
CA LEU A 138 3.68 10.10 4.04
C LEU A 138 5.10 9.68 4.38
N ALA A 139 5.23 8.70 5.27
CA ALA A 139 6.48 8.02 5.57
C ALA A 139 6.32 6.53 5.33
N TYR A 140 7.21 5.91 4.55
CA TYR A 140 7.17 4.47 4.36
C TYR A 140 7.60 3.76 5.64
N ASP A 141 6.75 2.86 6.11
CA ASP A 141 7.00 1.99 7.24
C ASP A 141 7.28 0.57 6.74
N LYS A 142 8.47 0.08 7.07
CA LYS A 142 8.94 -1.24 6.68
C LYS A 142 8.21 -2.36 7.41
N GLU A 143 7.73 -2.13 8.63
CA GLU A 143 7.05 -3.16 9.42
C GLU A 143 5.62 -3.39 8.93
N LEU A 144 4.96 -2.33 8.46
CA LEU A 144 3.60 -2.38 7.92
C LEU A 144 3.57 -2.57 6.39
N GLU A 145 4.75 -2.61 5.75
CA GLU A 145 4.92 -2.61 4.28
C GLU A 145 4.04 -1.56 3.57
N GLY A 146 3.86 -0.40 4.21
CA GLY A 146 2.96 0.65 3.74
C GLY A 146 3.30 2.03 4.27
N TYR A 147 2.49 3.03 3.93
CA TYR A 147 2.77 4.42 4.27
C TYR A 147 2.03 4.85 5.53
N ARG A 148 2.73 5.46 6.49
CA ARG A 148 2.12 6.11 7.65
C ARG A 148 1.88 7.58 7.40
N THR A 149 0.81 8.11 8.00
CA THR A 149 0.53 9.53 8.02
C THR A 149 0.10 10.01 9.40
N ASP A 150 0.51 11.22 9.74
CA ASP A 150 0.11 11.91 10.97
C ASP A 150 -1.18 12.71 10.82
N LEU A 151 -1.82 12.64 9.64
CA LEU A 151 -3.07 13.32 9.37
C LEU A 151 -4.20 12.76 10.24
N THR A 152 -4.91 13.65 10.91
CA THR A 152 -6.10 13.32 11.68
C THR A 152 -7.32 13.19 10.77
N GLU A 153 -8.30 12.41 11.20
CA GLU A 153 -9.59 12.26 10.51
C GLU A 153 -10.29 13.62 10.27
N ALA A 154 -10.15 14.56 11.19
CA ALA A 154 -10.66 15.93 11.04
C ALA A 154 -9.95 16.70 9.93
N GLN A 155 -8.62 16.57 9.81
CA GLN A 155 -7.83 17.18 8.74
C GLN A 155 -8.15 16.56 7.38
N VAL A 156 -8.39 15.24 7.33
CA VAL A 156 -8.83 14.51 6.13
C VAL A 156 -10.22 15.00 5.69
N ARG A 157 -11.17 15.14 6.62
CA ARG A 157 -12.53 15.65 6.34
C ARG A 157 -12.55 17.10 5.88
N ALA A 158 -11.78 17.98 6.54
CA ALA A 158 -11.68 19.37 6.14
C ALA A 158 -11.00 19.51 4.77
N ALA A 159 -10.00 18.68 4.48
CA ALA A 159 -9.37 18.62 3.18
C ALA A 159 -10.36 18.12 2.10
N ALA A 160 -11.16 17.09 2.39
CA ALA A 160 -12.18 16.53 1.49
C ALA A 160 -13.17 17.60 0.95
N ALA A 161 -13.44 18.67 1.71
CA ALA A 161 -14.27 19.80 1.26
C ALA A 161 -13.70 20.54 0.02
N PHE A 162 -12.40 20.43 -0.23
CA PHE A 162 -11.74 20.98 -1.42
C PHE A 162 -11.75 20.04 -2.64
N TYR A 163 -12.06 18.75 -2.44
CA TYR A 163 -12.02 17.70 -3.48
C TYR A 163 -13.39 17.34 -4.07
N GLY A 164 -14.32 18.30 -4.07
CA GLY A 164 -15.64 18.11 -4.66
C GLY A 164 -15.59 17.58 -6.10
N ASP A 165 -16.22 16.41 -6.27
CA ASP A 165 -16.58 15.61 -7.44
C ASP A 165 -15.56 15.41 -8.59
N GLU A 166 -15.62 14.20 -9.15
CA GLU A 166 -14.62 13.58 -10.02
C GLU A 166 -14.20 14.42 -11.25
N GLY A 167 -12.91 14.31 -11.62
CA GLY A 167 -12.49 14.42 -13.03
C GLY A 167 -11.77 15.69 -13.48
N VAL A 168 -11.53 16.69 -12.62
CA VAL A 168 -10.84 17.92 -13.03
C VAL A 168 -9.41 17.98 -12.51
N SER A 169 -8.43 17.90 -13.41
CA SER A 169 -7.03 18.27 -13.15
C SER A 169 -7.00 19.61 -12.39
N PRO A 170 -6.43 19.68 -11.17
CA PRO A 170 -6.46 20.90 -10.39
C PRO A 170 -5.76 22.01 -11.15
N GLY A 171 -6.52 23.04 -11.56
CA GLY A 171 -5.96 24.26 -12.13
C GLY A 171 -5.02 24.95 -11.14
N ARG A 172 -4.17 25.87 -11.63
CA ARG A 172 -3.13 26.55 -10.83
C ARG A 172 -3.65 27.07 -9.47
N LYS A 173 -4.80 27.74 -9.46
CA LYS A 173 -5.44 28.27 -8.25
C LYS A 173 -5.83 27.17 -7.25
N ARG A 174 -6.32 26.02 -7.71
CA ARG A 174 -6.66 24.88 -6.85
C ARG A 174 -5.40 24.21 -6.27
N GLN A 175 -4.30 24.21 -7.01
CA GLN A 175 -3.01 23.74 -6.49
C GLN A 175 -2.42 24.68 -5.44
N GLU A 176 -2.62 25.99 -5.61
CA GLU A 176 -2.26 27.03 -4.63
C GLU A 176 -3.10 26.88 -3.35
N ASP A 177 -4.43 26.86 -3.46
CA ASP A 177 -5.33 26.69 -2.31
C ASP A 177 -5.03 25.40 -1.52
N MET A 178 -4.73 24.30 -2.23
CA MET A 178 -4.34 23.02 -1.63
C MET A 178 -2.99 23.11 -0.93
N ARG A 179 -1.98 23.71 -1.58
CA ARG A 179 -0.66 23.91 -0.99
C ARG A 179 -0.77 24.77 0.28
N ASP A 180 -1.54 25.84 0.24
CA ASP A 180 -1.72 26.76 1.35
C ASP A 180 -2.41 26.06 2.53
N TYR A 181 -3.49 25.30 2.28
CA TYR A 181 -4.13 24.49 3.31
C TYR A 181 -3.16 23.51 3.99
N TRP A 182 -2.33 22.80 3.21
CA TRP A 182 -1.39 21.82 3.76
C TRP A 182 -0.18 22.43 4.48
N ASN A 183 0.24 23.63 4.07
CA ASN A 183 1.34 24.39 4.69
C ASN A 183 0.93 25.00 6.03
N ASP A 184 -0.33 25.42 6.16
CA ASP A 184 -0.86 26.07 7.36
C ASP A 184 -1.24 25.08 8.47
N LEU A 185 -1.25 23.77 8.17
CA LEU A 185 -1.45 22.76 9.21
C LEU A 185 -0.23 22.70 10.15
N PRO A 186 -0.43 22.83 11.48
CA PRO A 186 0.65 22.71 12.42
C PRO A 186 1.33 21.34 12.23
N ARG A 187 2.65 21.34 12.03
CA ARG A 187 3.44 20.12 12.13
C ARG A 187 3.19 19.58 13.54
N GLY A 188 2.71 18.34 13.63
CA GLY A 188 2.53 17.69 14.93
C GLY A 188 3.83 17.73 15.75
N PRO A 189 3.75 17.60 17.08
CA PRO A 189 4.94 17.70 17.93
C PRO A 189 6.01 16.68 17.48
N ALA A 190 7.25 17.16 17.45
CA ALA A 190 8.47 16.41 17.10
C ALA A 190 8.78 15.30 18.10
#